data_AF-A0A967LL34-F1
#
_entry.id   AF-A0A967LL34-F1
#
_cell.length_a   1.000
_cell.length_b   1.000
_cell.length_c   1.000
_cell.angle_alpha   90.00
_cell.angle_beta   90.00
_cell.angle_gamma   90.00
#
_symmetry.space_group_name_H-M   'P 1'
#
loop_
_entity.id
_entity.type
_entity.pdbx_description
1 polymer ?
#
loop_
_entity_poly.entity_id
_entity_poly.type
_entity_poly.pdbx_seq_one_letter_code
_entity_poly.pdbx_strand_id
1 'polypeptide(L)'
;GARMSATAGWEGTSLSLSCLADRLPEALAIIAEAIQEPGFPEDEVQRVREQQLAAIRQREMDPAALATDSAYARYFAARVPYARRVHGTVEAVAGIGSRDMLGFADANYRPGKGGLVVAGDVDPGEVEAMV
;
A
#
# COMPACT_ATOMS: atom_id res chain seq x y z
N GLY A 1 -1.25 22.72 -5.81
CA GLY A 1 -1.95 21.44 -6.06
C GLY A 1 -1.32 20.36 -5.22
N ALA A 2 -2.06 19.31 -4.85
CA ALA A 2 -1.54 18.19 -4.07
C ALA A 2 -1.55 16.92 -4.92
N ARG A 3 -0.58 16.03 -4.67
CA ARG A 3 -0.53 14.67 -5.25
C ARG A 3 -0.31 13.69 -4.11
N MET A 4 -1.12 12.64 -4.09
CA MET A 4 -0.96 11.52 -3.17
C MET A 4 -0.76 10.23 -3.96
N SER A 5 0.08 9.34 -3.44
CA SER A 5 0.33 8.01 -3.98
C SER A 5 0.52 7.01 -2.85
N ALA A 6 0.11 5.76 -3.08
CA ALA A 6 0.34 4.66 -2.17
C ALA A 6 1.04 3.51 -2.91
N THR A 7 1.98 2.86 -2.25
CA THR A 7 2.64 1.64 -2.73
C THR A 7 2.61 0.60 -1.63
N ALA A 8 2.49 -0.66 -2.02
CA ALA A 8 2.56 -1.80 -1.10
C ALA A 8 3.42 -2.90 -1.71
N GLY A 9 4.25 -3.54 -0.88
CA GLY A 9 5.17 -4.59 -1.29
C GLY A 9 5.42 -5.59 -0.17
N TRP A 10 6.47 -6.40 -0.31
CA TRP A 10 6.84 -7.41 0.70
C TRP A 10 7.18 -6.81 2.08
N GLU A 11 7.74 -5.60 2.09
CA GLU A 11 8.32 -5.00 3.29
C GLU A 11 7.35 -4.06 4.00
N GLY A 12 6.31 -3.60 3.30
CA GLY A 12 5.29 -2.75 3.89
C GLY A 12 4.52 -1.92 2.88
N THR A 13 3.76 -0.98 3.43
CA THR A 13 2.97 0.01 2.70
C THR A 13 3.59 1.38 2.92
N SER A 14 3.69 2.18 1.86
CA SER A 14 4.12 3.59 1.92
C SER A 14 3.01 4.47 1.33
N LEU A 15 2.61 5.50 2.06
CA LEU A 15 1.82 6.61 1.54
C LEU A 15 2.75 7.82 1.39
N SER A 16 2.61 8.53 0.28
CA SER A 16 3.38 9.74 0.01
C SER A 16 2.46 10.83 -0.51
N LEU A 17 2.60 12.04 0.02
CA LEU A 17 1.83 13.21 -0.38
C LEU A 17 2.79 14.40 -0.57
N SER A 18 2.64 15.09 -1.69
CA SER A 18 3.34 16.35 -1.96
C SER A 18 2.35 17.50 -2.07
N CYS A 19 2.60 18.60 -1.35
CA CYS A 19 1.79 19.82 -1.35
C CYS A 19 2.67 21.07 -1.26
N LEU A 20 2.05 22.26 -1.26
CA LEU A 20 2.74 23.49 -0.86
C LEU A 20 2.92 23.50 0.67
N ALA A 21 3.96 24.19 1.16
CA ALA A 21 4.31 24.22 2.58
C ALA A 21 3.17 24.76 3.46
N ASP A 22 2.45 25.77 3.00
CA ASP A 22 1.29 26.37 3.67
C ASP A 22 0.08 25.43 3.79
N ARG A 23 0.12 24.25 3.16
CA ARG A 23 -0.92 23.21 3.20
C ARG A 23 -0.49 21.93 3.87
N LEU A 24 0.67 21.96 4.54
CA LEU A 24 1.19 20.80 5.27
C LEU A 24 0.22 20.29 6.35
N PRO A 25 -0.43 21.15 7.18
CA PRO A 25 -1.37 20.66 8.19
C PRO A 25 -2.52 19.83 7.59
N GLU A 26 -3.13 20.32 6.51
CA GLU A 26 -4.23 19.61 5.83
C GLU A 26 -3.74 18.34 5.12
N ALA A 27 -2.52 18.36 4.56
CA ALA A 27 -1.92 17.18 3.95
C ALA A 27 -1.65 16.07 4.98
N LEU A 28 -1.13 16.43 6.16
CA LEU A 28 -0.90 15.49 7.26
C LEU A 28 -2.22 14.90 7.78
N ALA A 29 -3.27 15.71 7.89
CA ALA A 29 -4.60 15.24 8.28
C ALA A 29 -5.14 14.18 7.29
N ILE A 30 -4.96 14.38 5.98
CA ILE A 30 -5.38 13.40 4.96
C ILE A 30 -4.59 12.08 5.08
N ILE A 31 -3.27 12.14 5.29
CA ILE A 31 -2.46 10.92 5.50
C ILE A 31 -2.92 10.22 6.78
N ALA A 32 -3.15 10.97 7.86
CA ALA A 32 -3.58 10.43 9.14
C ALA A 32 -4.93 9.72 9.02
N GLU A 33 -5.93 10.34 8.39
CA GLU A 33 -7.24 9.75 8.12
C GLU A 33 -7.11 8.46 7.29
N ALA A 34 -6.33 8.49 6.19
CA ALA A 34 -6.17 7.33 5.31
C ALA A 34 -5.54 6.11 6.00
N ILE A 35 -4.68 6.32 7.01
CA ILE A 35 -3.99 5.24 7.73
C ILE A 35 -4.78 4.81 8.98
N GLN A 36 -5.36 5.75 9.72
CA GLN A 36 -6.01 5.48 11.01
C GLN A 36 -7.48 5.07 10.84
N GLU A 37 -8.17 5.62 9.84
CA GLU A 37 -9.61 5.40 9.62
C GLU A 37 -9.91 4.99 8.17
N PRO A 38 -9.27 3.92 7.63
CA PRO A 38 -9.52 3.52 6.25
C PRO A 38 -10.94 2.97 6.09
N GLY A 39 -11.73 3.56 5.20
CA GLY A 39 -13.15 3.20 5.03
C GLY A 39 -13.41 1.89 4.26
N PHE A 40 -12.54 1.53 3.31
CA PHE A 40 -12.69 0.39 2.38
C PHE A 40 -14.15 0.05 1.98
N PRO A 41 -14.90 0.95 1.33
CA PRO A 41 -16.25 0.66 0.85
C PRO A 41 -16.28 -0.58 -0.05
N GLU A 42 -17.30 -1.43 0.10
CA GLU A 42 -17.33 -2.73 -0.58
C GLU A 42 -17.35 -2.60 -2.11
N ASP A 43 -18.07 -1.62 -2.66
CA ASP A 43 -18.10 -1.33 -4.10
C ASP A 43 -16.74 -0.87 -4.64
N GLU A 44 -16.03 -0.02 -3.91
CA GLU A 44 -14.66 0.40 -4.27
C GLU A 44 -13.65 -0.76 -4.17
N VAL A 45 -13.76 -1.59 -3.14
CA VAL A 45 -12.92 -2.79 -2.98
C VAL A 45 -13.17 -3.77 -4.13
N GLN A 46 -14.43 -4.00 -4.51
CA GLN A 46 -14.78 -4.84 -5.65
C GLN A 46 -14.19 -4.30 -6.95
N ARG A 47 -14.32 -3.00 -7.20
CA ARG A 47 -13.75 -2.33 -8.38
C ARG A 47 -12.23 -2.50 -8.45
N VAL A 48 -11.52 -2.26 -7.35
CA VAL A 48 -10.05 -2.41 -7.29
C VAL A 48 -9.64 -3.88 -7.39
N ARG A 49 -10.40 -4.81 -6.80
CA ARG A 49 -10.17 -6.25 -6.93
C ARG A 49 -10.25 -6.70 -8.38
N GLU A 50 -11.25 -6.25 -9.14
CA GLU A 50 -11.38 -6.56 -10.56
C GLU A 50 -10.19 -6.02 -11.38
N GLN A 51 -9.75 -4.80 -11.08
CA GLN A 51 -8.54 -4.22 -11.70
C GLN A 51 -7.29 -5.05 -11.38
N GLN A 52 -7.14 -5.49 -10.13
CA GLN A 52 -6.02 -6.33 -9.71
C GLN A 52 -6.06 -7.71 -10.39
N LEU A 53 -7.23 -8.34 -10.49
CA LEU A 53 -7.40 -9.62 -11.19
C LEU A 53 -7.06 -9.50 -12.67
N ALA A 54 -7.45 -8.39 -13.33
CA ALA A 54 -7.05 -8.11 -14.70
C ALA A 54 -5.53 -7.94 -14.83
N ALA A 55 -4.90 -7.20 -13.90
CA ALA A 55 -3.44 -7.01 -13.88
C ALA A 55 -2.69 -8.33 -13.69
N ILE A 56 -3.17 -9.22 -12.82
CA ILE A 56 -2.59 -10.56 -12.61
C ILE A 56 -2.67 -11.38 -13.90
N ARG A 57 -3.84 -11.43 -14.56
CA ARG A 57 -4.01 -12.17 -15.82
C ARG A 57 -3.14 -11.63 -16.94
N GLN A 58 -2.99 -10.31 -17.04
CA GLN A 58 -2.08 -9.70 -18.01
C GLN A 58 -0.63 -10.10 -17.73
N ARG A 59 -0.23 -10.10 -16.46
CA ARG A 59 1.11 -10.50 -16.01
C ARG A 59 1.39 -11.97 -16.30
N GLU A 60 0.38 -12.84 -16.25
CA GLU A 60 0.49 -14.26 -16.64
C GLU A 60 0.71 -14.49 -18.14
N MET A 61 0.44 -13.48 -18.97
CA MET A 61 0.74 -13.51 -20.41
C MET A 61 2.10 -12.89 -20.75
N ASP A 62 2.83 -12.36 -19.77
CA ASP A 62 4.17 -11.76 -19.95
C ASP A 62 5.27 -12.77 -19.57
N PRO A 63 6.06 -13.28 -20.54
CA PRO A 63 7.15 -14.21 -20.26
C PRO A 63 8.20 -13.67 -19.29
N ALA A 64 8.49 -12.36 -19.30
CA ALA A 64 9.46 -11.77 -18.39
C ALA A 64 8.95 -11.77 -16.94
N ALA A 65 7.66 -11.49 -16.75
CA ALA A 65 7.03 -11.58 -15.44
C ALA A 65 6.99 -13.02 -14.91
N LEU A 66 6.62 -13.99 -15.77
CA LEU A 66 6.64 -15.43 -15.42
C LEU A 66 8.03 -15.92 -15.04
N ALA A 67 9.07 -15.48 -15.76
CA ALA A 67 10.45 -15.80 -15.46
C ALA A 67 10.87 -15.22 -14.10
N THR A 68 10.49 -13.98 -13.81
CA THR A 68 10.74 -13.32 -12.53
C THR A 68 10.07 -14.06 -11.38
N ASP A 69 8.77 -14.35 -11.49
CA ASP A 69 8.03 -15.04 -10.43
C ASP A 69 8.62 -16.44 -10.18
N SER A 70 9.01 -17.16 -11.24
CA SER A 70 9.66 -18.47 -11.14
C SER A 70 11.04 -18.40 -10.50
N ALA A 71 11.82 -17.36 -10.81
CA ALA A 71 13.14 -17.15 -10.23
C ALA A 71 13.02 -16.89 -8.71
N TYR A 72 12.09 -16.04 -8.29
CA TYR A 72 11.86 -15.72 -6.88
C TYR A 72 11.42 -16.95 -6.09
N ALA A 73 10.48 -17.73 -6.63
CA ALA A 73 10.00 -18.96 -6.00
C ALA A 73 11.08 -20.05 -5.86
N ARG A 74 12.09 -20.06 -6.74
CA ARG A 74 13.22 -21.01 -6.68
C ARG A 74 14.37 -20.53 -5.81
N TYR A 75 14.63 -19.22 -5.82
CA TYR A 75 15.75 -18.63 -5.11
C TYR A 75 15.47 -18.47 -3.61
N PHE A 76 14.26 -18.04 -3.26
CA PHE A 76 13.86 -17.82 -1.88
C PHE A 76 13.26 -19.07 -1.24
N ALA A 77 13.55 -19.29 0.04
CA ALA A 77 12.91 -20.36 0.80
C ALA A 77 11.40 -20.11 0.89
N ALA A 78 10.58 -21.16 0.71
CA ALA A 78 9.11 -21.04 0.67
C ALA A 78 8.48 -20.33 1.89
N ARG A 79 9.16 -20.33 3.05
CA ARG A 79 8.70 -19.67 4.27
C ARG A 79 8.92 -18.15 4.32
N VAL A 80 9.75 -17.59 3.44
CA VAL A 80 10.01 -16.14 3.44
C VAL A 80 9.03 -15.40 2.53
N PRO A 81 8.62 -14.16 2.87
CA PRO A 81 7.66 -13.40 2.06
C PRO A 81 8.06 -13.25 0.60
N TYR A 82 9.36 -13.11 0.32
CA TYR A 82 9.91 -12.90 -1.03
C TYR A 82 9.70 -14.08 -1.99
N ALA A 83 9.36 -15.28 -1.48
CA ALA A 83 8.98 -16.41 -2.34
C ALA A 83 7.54 -16.26 -2.90
N ARG A 84 6.75 -15.31 -2.40
CA ARG A 84 5.37 -15.04 -2.81
C ARG A 84 5.33 -13.92 -3.85
N ARG A 85 4.37 -13.99 -4.78
CA ARG A 85 4.10 -12.92 -5.74
C ARG A 85 3.48 -11.72 -5.01
N VAL A 86 4.06 -10.51 -5.14
CA VAL A 86 3.50 -9.28 -4.54
C VAL A 86 2.08 -9.04 -5.01
N HIS A 87 1.82 -9.28 -6.29
CA HIS A 87 0.50 -9.06 -6.89
C HIS A 87 -0.55 -10.10 -6.44
N GLY A 88 -0.14 -11.18 -5.75
CA GLY A 88 -1.01 -12.31 -5.43
C GLY A 88 -1.24 -13.26 -6.60
N THR A 89 -2.21 -14.16 -6.43
CA THR A 89 -2.74 -15.04 -7.48
C THR A 89 -4.23 -14.78 -7.66
N VAL A 90 -4.81 -15.27 -8.76
CA VAL A 90 -6.26 -15.15 -9.01
C VAL A 90 -7.05 -15.76 -7.84
N GLU A 91 -6.62 -16.92 -7.33
CA GLU A 91 -7.27 -17.63 -6.23
C GLU A 91 -7.20 -16.82 -4.93
N ALA A 92 -6.04 -16.22 -4.62
CA ALA A 92 -5.86 -15.45 -3.40
C ALA A 92 -6.64 -14.13 -3.42
N VAL A 93 -6.72 -13.47 -4.58
CA VAL A 93 -7.32 -12.12 -4.70
C VAL A 93 -8.83 -12.18 -4.90
N ALA A 94 -9.37 -13.22 -5.55
CA ALA A 94 -10.79 -13.29 -5.90
C ALA A 94 -11.74 -13.22 -4.68
N GLY A 95 -11.29 -13.69 -3.51
CA GLY A 95 -12.07 -13.71 -2.28
C GLY A 95 -11.95 -12.48 -1.39
N ILE A 96 -11.02 -11.55 -1.66
CA ILE A 96 -10.74 -10.41 -0.79
C ILE A 96 -11.93 -9.44 -0.80
N GLY A 97 -12.47 -9.12 0.37
CA GLY A 97 -13.55 -8.12 0.55
C GLY A 97 -13.19 -7.02 1.55
N SER A 98 -14.14 -6.10 1.77
CA SER A 98 -13.95 -4.95 2.68
C SER A 98 -13.48 -5.35 4.07
N ARG A 99 -14.04 -6.43 4.63
CA ARG A 99 -13.67 -6.94 5.97
C ARG A 99 -12.22 -7.42 6.05
N ASP A 100 -11.71 -8.06 5.00
CA ASP A 100 -10.32 -8.52 4.96
C ASP A 100 -9.36 -7.34 4.92
N MET A 101 -9.70 -6.29 4.17
CA MET A 101 -8.92 -5.06 4.07
C MET A 101 -8.90 -4.29 5.40
N LEU A 102 -10.06 -4.16 6.07
CA LEU A 102 -10.16 -3.57 7.40
C LEU A 102 -9.37 -4.38 8.44
N GLY A 103 -9.49 -5.71 8.43
CA GLY A 103 -8.74 -6.58 9.33
C GLY A 103 -7.24 -6.50 9.11
N PHE A 104 -6.80 -6.41 7.85
CA PHE A 104 -5.38 -6.18 7.53
C PHE A 104 -4.90 -4.82 8.04
N ALA A 105 -5.67 -3.75 7.81
CA ALA A 105 -5.31 -2.42 8.28
C ALA A 105 -5.20 -2.35 9.81
N ASP A 106 -6.20 -2.86 10.55
CA ASP A 106 -6.15 -2.89 12.02
C ASP A 106 -4.93 -3.66 12.55
N ALA A 107 -4.61 -4.80 11.93
CA ALA A 107 -3.48 -5.63 12.37
C ALA A 107 -2.10 -5.00 12.10
N ASN A 108 -1.97 -4.21 11.02
CA ASN A 108 -0.67 -3.80 10.50
C ASN A 108 -0.40 -2.29 10.58
N TYR A 109 -1.40 -1.43 10.45
CA TYR A 109 -1.25 0.03 10.45
C TYR A 109 -1.39 0.58 11.87
N ARG A 110 -0.39 0.29 12.72
CA ARG A 110 -0.36 0.73 14.12
C ARG A 110 0.78 1.73 14.37
N PRO A 111 0.58 2.74 15.25
CA PRO A 111 1.64 3.62 15.71
C PRO A 111 2.84 2.81 16.24
N GLY A 112 4.05 3.20 15.85
CA GLY A 112 5.31 2.53 16.26
C GLY A 112 5.79 1.39 15.33
N LYS A 113 5.02 1.01 14.30
CA LYS A 113 5.46 0.05 13.25
C LYS A 113 5.83 0.72 11.92
N GLY A 114 5.87 2.04 11.87
CA GLY A 114 6.23 2.84 10.70
C GLY A 114 6.94 4.12 11.09
N GLY A 115 7.29 4.94 10.11
CA GLY A 115 7.89 6.25 10.31
C GLY A 115 7.29 7.30 9.37
N LEU A 116 7.24 8.54 9.83
CA LEU A 116 6.88 9.70 9.02
C LEU A 116 8.16 10.39 8.56
N VAL A 117 8.26 10.67 7.27
CA VAL A 117 9.36 11.45 6.68
C VAL A 117 8.77 12.70 6.07
N VAL A 118 9.23 13.86 6.54
CA VAL A 118 8.86 15.18 6.00
C VAL A 118 10.11 15.85 5.44
N ALA A 119 10.02 16.32 4.21
CA ALA A 119 11.12 17.02 3.55
C ALA A 119 10.57 18.16 2.68
N GLY A 120 11.15 19.35 2.84
CA GLY A 120 10.71 20.55 2.14
C GLY A 120 11.03 21.81 2.93
N ASP A 121 10.32 22.88 2.61
CA ASP A 121 10.37 24.16 3.33
C ASP A 121 9.49 24.09 4.58
N VAL A 122 10.02 23.49 5.65
CA VAL A 122 9.30 23.22 6.90
C VAL A 122 10.21 23.42 8.11
N ASP A 123 9.66 23.94 9.21
CA ASP A 123 10.36 23.97 10.50
C ASP A 123 10.13 22.64 11.25
N PRO A 124 11.18 21.95 11.71
CA PRO A 124 11.04 20.67 12.42
C PRO A 124 10.21 20.77 13.71
N GLY A 125 10.27 21.88 14.44
CA GLY A 125 9.52 22.08 15.68
C GLY A 125 8.03 22.29 15.41
N GLU A 126 7.68 23.00 14.34
CA GLU A 126 6.29 23.09 13.87
C GLU A 126 5.75 21.74 13.43
N VAL A 127 6.56 20.95 12.70
CA VAL A 127 6.16 19.59 12.29
C VAL A 127 5.93 18.70 13.51
N GLU A 128 6.86 18.67 14.47
CA GLU A 128 6.74 17.84 15.67
C GLU A 128 5.49 18.16 16.49
N ALA A 129 5.03 19.41 16.49
CA ALA A 129 3.79 19.80 17.16
C ALA A 129 2.51 19.33 16.43
N MET A 130 2.59 18.93 15.15
CA MET A 130 1.46 18.48 14.33
C MET A 130 1.25 16.97 14.34
N VAL A 131 2.24 16.17 14.76
CA VAL A 131 2.22 14.69 14.72
C VAL A 131 1.99 14.10 16.11
#